data_AF-A0A915C3K4-F1
#
_entry.id   AF-A0A915C3K4-F1
#
_cell.length_a   1.000
_cell.length_b   1.000
_cell.length_c   1.000
_cell.angle_alpha   90.00
_cell.angle_beta   90.00
_cell.angle_gamma   90.00
#
_symmetry.space_group_name_H-M   'P 1'
#
loop_
_entity.id
_entity.type
_entity.pdbx_description
1 polymer ?
#
loop_
_entity_poly.entity_id
_entity_poly.type
_entity_poly.pdbx_seq_one_letter_code
_entity_poly.pdbx_strand_id
1 'polypeptide(L)'
;MAYSNASRIAELLGLEGAPVNMRKLGAKRDGHGGAKIAVAKMTAQSGGRSDQPSMHACLAARFVTGHETCDASSDCDRLSVRKSGRLCVYPALFNGTSLLRLFIVGSSKPVLFIGSIYELVNDVEISELVPRFSFVPSWLPFVGELFSKYLVTFSSAMALLNAVPCYGLDGQLMVSTIIESFFSKWAPSRRRKLNTLLLHYGTFLLSFNVIIGIFRSFVPFFKEFYF
;
A
#
# COMPACT_ATOMS: atom_id res chain seq x y z
N MET A 1 4.92 0.41 9.81
CA MET A 1 4.62 1.85 10.01
C MET A 1 3.36 2.20 9.22
N ALA A 2 2.21 1.55 9.52
CA ALA A 2 1.00 1.59 8.68
C ALA A 2 -0.20 2.30 9.36
N TYR A 3 -0.06 2.68 10.63
CA TYR A 3 -1.15 3.22 11.45
C TYR A 3 -1.43 4.72 11.21
N SER A 4 -0.54 5.44 10.52
CA SER A 4 -0.67 6.89 10.30
C SER A 4 -1.50 7.27 9.07
N ASN A 5 -1.73 6.33 8.14
CA ASN A 5 -2.45 6.62 6.90
C ASN A 5 -3.96 6.55 7.09
N ALA A 6 -4.47 5.62 7.90
CA ALA A 6 -5.91 5.46 8.13
C ALA A 6 -6.55 6.71 8.78
N SER A 7 -5.88 7.33 9.76
CA SER A 7 -6.35 8.56 10.41
C SER A 7 -6.37 9.75 9.46
N ARG A 8 -5.33 9.93 8.64
CA ARG A 8 -5.31 10.98 7.60
C ARG A 8 -6.36 10.76 6.52
N ILE A 9 -6.64 9.52 6.15
CA ILE A 9 -7.68 9.21 5.17
C ILE A 9 -9.06 9.47 5.80
N ALA A 10 -9.29 9.10 7.06
CA ALA A 10 -10.53 9.43 7.77
C ALA A 10 -10.73 10.96 7.91
N GLU A 11 -9.66 11.71 8.14
CA GLU A 11 -9.66 13.19 8.18
C GLU A 11 -9.94 13.80 6.79
N LEU A 12 -9.29 13.29 5.73
CA LEU A 12 -9.54 13.70 4.34
C LEU A 12 -10.94 13.34 3.85
N LEU A 13 -11.52 12.26 4.37
CA LEU A 13 -12.89 11.82 4.12
C LEU A 13 -13.92 12.50 5.04
N GLY A 14 -13.48 13.29 6.04
CA GLY A 14 -14.35 14.02 6.97
C GLY A 14 -15.17 13.12 7.90
N LEU A 15 -14.62 11.99 8.37
CA LEU A 15 -15.36 10.96 9.11
C LEU A 15 -15.25 11.07 10.64
N GLU A 16 -14.47 12.00 11.20
CA GLU A 16 -14.30 12.14 12.65
C GLU A 16 -15.21 13.23 13.22
N GLY A 17 -16.35 12.81 13.80
CA GLY A 17 -17.32 13.66 14.50
C GLY A 17 -18.76 13.49 13.99
N ALA A 18 -19.62 12.82 14.76
CA ALA A 18 -21.06 12.65 14.52
C ALA A 18 -21.83 13.99 14.36
N PRO A 19 -23.14 13.98 14.01
CA PRO A 19 -23.87 13.28 12.96
C PRO A 19 -23.95 14.20 11.72
N VAL A 20 -23.39 13.79 10.57
CA VAL A 20 -23.16 14.74 9.47
C VAL A 20 -24.41 14.96 8.63
N ASN A 21 -25.13 16.02 9.01
CA ASN A 21 -26.05 16.78 8.19
C ASN A 21 -25.31 17.23 6.91
N MET A 22 -25.88 16.88 5.75
CA MET A 22 -25.28 17.09 4.42
C MET A 22 -24.89 18.56 4.21
N ARG A 23 -23.59 18.81 4.14
CA ARG A 23 -23.04 19.97 3.44
C ARG A 23 -21.99 19.46 2.47
N LYS A 24 -22.25 19.70 1.19
CA LYS A 24 -21.29 19.76 0.08
C LYS A 24 -19.88 20.02 0.63
N LEU A 25 -19.01 19.02 0.63
CA LEU A 25 -17.57 19.27 0.84
C LEU A 25 -17.07 19.91 -0.46
N GLY A 26 -17.27 21.23 -0.52
CA GLY A 26 -16.85 22.06 -1.63
C GLY A 26 -15.36 21.90 -1.87
N ALA A 27 -15.01 21.80 -3.14
CA ALA A 27 -13.62 21.86 -3.60
C ALA A 27 -12.98 23.17 -3.12
N LYS A 28 -12.21 23.13 -2.03
CA LYS A 28 -11.35 24.25 -1.66
C LYS A 28 -10.16 24.28 -2.62
N ARG A 29 -10.15 25.30 -3.46
CA ARG A 29 -9.12 25.61 -4.45
C ARG A 29 -7.91 26.25 -3.76
N ASP A 30 -7.24 25.52 -2.86
CA ASP A 30 -5.91 25.95 -2.38
C ASP A 30 -4.85 25.44 -3.36
N GLY A 31 -4.00 26.37 -3.81
CA GLY A 31 -2.96 26.25 -4.84
C GLY A 31 -1.73 25.44 -4.42
N HIS A 32 -1.95 24.23 -3.90
CA HIS A 32 -0.88 23.27 -3.68
C HIS A 32 -1.31 21.91 -4.23
N GLY A 33 -0.55 21.42 -5.21
CA GLY A 33 -0.84 20.23 -5.99
C GLY A 33 -0.72 18.93 -5.20
N GLY A 34 -1.60 18.71 -4.23
CA GLY A 34 -1.86 17.39 -3.65
C GLY A 34 -2.95 16.66 -4.45
N ALA A 35 -2.86 15.33 -4.52
CA ALA A 35 -3.94 14.51 -5.05
C ALA A 35 -5.21 14.73 -4.19
N LYS A 36 -6.23 15.35 -4.77
CA LYS A 36 -7.52 15.58 -4.10
C LYS A 36 -8.45 14.43 -4.46
N ILE A 37 -8.71 13.55 -3.50
CA ILE A 37 -9.76 12.56 -3.63
C ILE A 37 -11.07 13.27 -3.29
N ALA A 38 -11.85 13.61 -4.32
CA ALA A 38 -13.23 14.06 -4.10
C ALA A 38 -14.09 12.81 -3.87
N VAL A 39 -14.79 12.76 -2.73
CA VAL A 39 -15.70 11.67 -2.41
C VAL A 39 -17.12 12.21 -2.34
N ALA A 40 -17.98 11.72 -3.23
CA ALA A 40 -19.42 11.93 -3.14
C ALA A 40 -20.05 10.69 -2.52
N LYS A 41 -20.70 10.86 -1.37
CA LYS A 41 -21.45 9.80 -0.68
C LYS A 41 -22.92 9.87 -1.08
N MET A 42 -23.43 8.79 -1.66
CA MET A 42 -24.87 8.64 -1.91
C MET A 42 -25.48 7.78 -0.79
N THR A 43 -26.32 8.39 0.03
CA THR A 43 -27.03 7.70 1.11
C THR A 43 -28.44 7.30 0.67
N ALA A 44 -28.88 6.10 1.04
CA ALA A 44 -30.30 5.74 0.96
C ALA A 44 -31.11 6.62 1.93
N GLN A 45 -32.19 7.24 1.46
CA GLN A 45 -33.10 8.00 2.31
C GLN A 45 -34.05 7.01 3.00
N SER A 46 -33.83 6.74 4.28
CA SER A 46 -34.79 6.01 5.12
C SER A 46 -35.76 7.02 5.71
N GLY A 47 -36.96 7.12 5.12
CA GLY A 47 -37.99 8.03 5.59
C GLY A 47 -39.35 7.69 4.96
N GLY A 48 -40.12 6.85 5.64
CA GLY A 48 -41.52 6.58 5.30
C GLY A 48 -42.06 5.28 5.89
N ARG A 49 -42.82 5.39 6.97
CA ARG A 49 -43.66 4.32 7.53
C ARG A 49 -44.76 3.97 6.51
N SER A 50 -44.97 2.67 6.27
CA SER A 50 -46.13 1.99 5.63
C SER A 50 -45.77 1.13 4.39
N ASP A 51 -45.65 -0.17 4.62
CA ASP A 51 -46.33 -1.27 3.89
C ASP A 51 -46.69 -1.02 2.40
N GLN A 52 -45.68 -0.78 1.55
CA GLN A 52 -45.83 -0.83 0.10
C GLN A 52 -44.53 -1.38 -0.51
N PRO A 53 -44.59 -2.34 -1.46
CA PRO A 53 -43.39 -2.90 -2.06
C PRO A 53 -42.65 -1.79 -2.81
N SER A 54 -41.45 -1.45 -2.36
CA SER A 54 -40.56 -0.55 -3.09
C SER A 54 -40.25 -1.18 -4.45
N MET A 55 -40.78 -0.58 -5.52
CA MET A 55 -40.43 -0.99 -6.87
C MET A 55 -38.96 -0.67 -7.11
N HIS A 56 -38.15 -1.72 -7.25
CA HIS A 56 -36.76 -1.62 -7.63
C HIS A 56 -36.63 -1.81 -9.14
N ALA A 57 -35.80 -0.98 -9.77
CA ALA A 57 -35.45 -1.11 -11.18
C ALA A 57 -33.95 -1.30 -11.33
N CYS A 58 -33.54 -2.27 -12.16
CA CYS A 58 -32.14 -2.51 -12.47
C CYS A 58 -31.66 -1.47 -13.49
N LEU A 59 -30.88 -0.49 -13.03
CA LEU A 59 -30.27 0.55 -13.85
C LEU A 59 -28.75 0.40 -13.87
N ALA A 60 -28.12 0.75 -14.98
CA ALA A 60 -26.67 0.77 -15.07
C ALA A 60 -26.09 1.88 -14.16
N ALA A 61 -25.52 1.48 -13.02
CA ALA A 61 -25.04 2.40 -11.97
C ALA A 61 -24.09 3.48 -12.52
N ARG A 62 -23.19 3.12 -13.44
CA ARG A 62 -22.25 4.06 -14.06
C ARG A 62 -22.93 5.12 -14.94
N PHE A 63 -24.01 4.74 -15.63
CA PHE A 63 -24.78 5.66 -16.46
C PHE A 63 -25.59 6.62 -15.59
N VAL A 64 -26.25 6.11 -14.56
CA VAL A 64 -27.06 6.90 -13.62
C VAL A 64 -26.19 7.89 -12.84
N THR A 65 -25.09 7.43 -12.25
CA THR A 65 -24.16 8.28 -11.47
C THR A 65 -23.34 9.25 -12.33
N GLY A 66 -23.42 9.15 -13.66
CA GLY A 66 -22.86 10.11 -14.60
C GLY A 66 -23.70 11.39 -14.74
N HIS A 67 -24.98 11.36 -14.33
CA HIS A 67 -25.89 12.50 -14.40
C HIS A 67 -25.76 13.40 -13.16
N GLU A 68 -26.41 14.57 -13.23
CA GLU A 68 -26.42 15.57 -12.15
C GLU A 68 -26.97 14.95 -10.85
N THR A 69 -26.26 15.19 -9.74
CA THR A 69 -26.71 14.78 -8.41
C THR A 69 -27.66 15.82 -7.83
N CYS A 70 -28.74 15.36 -7.20
CA CYS A 70 -29.65 16.24 -6.47
C CYS A 70 -29.05 16.59 -5.10
N ASP A 71 -28.98 17.88 -4.77
CA ASP A 71 -28.41 18.37 -3.51
C ASP A 71 -29.49 18.49 -2.42
N ALA A 72 -30.74 18.76 -2.80
CA ALA A 72 -31.86 18.93 -1.89
C ALA A 72 -33.03 17.99 -2.23
N SER A 73 -33.80 17.57 -1.22
CA SER A 73 -35.01 16.76 -1.42
C SER A 73 -36.08 17.46 -2.26
N SER A 74 -36.08 18.81 -2.28
CA SER A 74 -36.95 19.64 -3.12
C SER A 74 -36.65 19.52 -4.61
N ASP A 75 -35.43 19.11 -4.98
CA ASP A 75 -35.07 18.89 -6.39
C ASP A 75 -35.83 17.69 -6.96
N CYS A 76 -36.23 16.76 -6.09
CA CYS A 76 -36.97 15.54 -6.42
C CYS A 76 -38.48 15.66 -6.21
N ASP A 77 -39.00 16.87 -6.02
CA ASP A 77 -40.44 17.09 -5.92
C ASP A 77 -41.16 16.74 -7.23
N ARG A 78 -42.41 16.28 -7.12
CA ARG A 78 -43.22 15.88 -8.28
C ARG A 78 -43.40 17.00 -9.31
N LEU A 79 -43.32 18.25 -8.87
CA LEU A 79 -43.47 19.44 -9.73
C LEU A 79 -42.20 19.72 -10.55
N SER A 80 -41.00 19.54 -9.97
CA SER A 80 -39.70 19.73 -10.65
C SER A 80 -39.41 18.58 -11.63
N VAL A 81 -39.77 17.35 -11.25
CA VAL A 81 -39.69 16.14 -12.08
C VAL A 81 -40.53 16.27 -13.36
N ARG A 82 -41.78 16.73 -13.24
CA ARG A 82 -42.72 16.87 -14.37
C ARG A 82 -42.33 17.99 -15.34
N LYS A 83 -41.67 19.04 -14.85
CA LYS A 83 -41.20 20.18 -15.66
C LYS A 83 -39.90 19.87 -16.40
N SER A 84 -39.05 19.00 -15.84
CA SER A 84 -37.71 18.72 -16.37
C SER A 84 -37.61 17.41 -17.15
N GLY A 85 -38.63 16.54 -17.08
CA GLY A 85 -38.61 15.22 -17.71
C GLY A 85 -37.57 14.27 -17.12
N ARG A 86 -37.09 14.54 -15.90
CA ARG A 86 -36.02 13.78 -15.22
C ARG A 86 -36.60 13.08 -14.00
N LEU A 87 -36.17 11.84 -13.77
CA LEU A 87 -36.60 11.02 -12.64
C LEU A 87 -35.48 10.94 -11.60
N CYS A 88 -35.79 11.26 -10.33
CA CYS A 88 -34.89 10.98 -9.23
C CYS A 88 -34.89 9.50 -8.89
N VAL A 89 -33.69 8.93 -8.77
CA VAL A 89 -33.49 7.53 -8.41
C VAL A 89 -32.53 7.44 -7.23
N TYR A 90 -32.82 6.50 -6.33
CA TYR A 90 -32.00 6.24 -5.16
C TYR A 90 -31.41 4.83 -5.27
N PRO A 91 -30.14 4.64 -4.89
CA PRO A 91 -29.53 3.32 -4.92
C PRO A 91 -30.17 2.42 -3.85
N ALA A 92 -30.55 1.21 -4.24
CA ALA A 92 -30.93 0.16 -3.30
C ALA A 92 -29.66 -0.41 -2.67
N LEU A 93 -29.31 0.08 -1.47
CA LEU A 93 -28.14 -0.33 -0.72
C LEU A 93 -28.54 -1.31 0.40
N PHE A 94 -27.71 -2.32 0.65
CA PHE A 94 -27.88 -3.25 1.75
C PHE A 94 -27.26 -2.68 3.04
N ASN A 95 -27.87 -2.99 4.19
CA ASN A 95 -27.56 -2.46 5.52
C ASN A 95 -26.09 -2.05 5.73
N GLY A 96 -25.86 -0.75 5.93
CA GLY A 96 -24.54 -0.20 6.26
C GLY A 96 -23.61 0.07 5.07
N THR A 97 -23.96 -0.38 3.85
CA THR A 97 -23.17 -0.07 2.65
C THR A 97 -23.49 1.32 2.11
N SER A 98 -22.49 1.97 1.52
CA SER A 98 -22.63 3.25 0.84
C SER A 98 -22.09 3.15 -0.58
N LEU A 99 -22.74 3.86 -1.50
CA LEU A 99 -22.22 4.05 -2.84
C LEU A 99 -21.33 5.29 -2.84
N LEU A 100 -20.06 5.10 -3.20
CA LEU A 100 -19.05 6.14 -3.29
C LEU A 100 -18.60 6.32 -4.73
N ARG A 101 -18.39 7.58 -5.10
CA ARG A 101 -17.76 7.95 -6.37
C ARG A 101 -16.38 8.54 -6.07
N LEU A 102 -15.35 7.84 -6.54
CA LEU A 102 -13.95 8.23 -6.39
C LEU A 102 -13.46 8.88 -7.68
N PHE A 103 -12.94 10.10 -7.57
CA PHE A 103 -12.35 10.82 -8.69
C PHE A 103 -10.83 10.78 -8.59
N ILE A 104 -10.19 10.22 -9.61
CA ILE A 104 -8.73 10.16 -9.73
C ILE A 104 -8.29 11.32 -10.62
N VAL A 105 -7.37 12.15 -10.13
CA VAL A 105 -6.80 13.26 -10.90
C VAL A 105 -6.13 12.70 -12.16
N GLY A 106 -6.58 13.13 -13.34
CA GLY A 106 -6.08 12.65 -14.64
C GLY A 106 -6.87 11.50 -15.27
N SER A 107 -7.86 10.92 -14.58
CA SER A 107 -8.81 9.98 -15.18
C SER A 107 -10.13 10.69 -15.51
N SER A 108 -10.61 10.54 -16.74
CA SER A 108 -11.94 11.02 -17.15
C SER A 108 -13.09 10.16 -16.59
N LYS A 109 -12.76 8.99 -16.04
CA LYS A 109 -13.71 7.97 -15.62
C LYS A 109 -13.64 7.80 -14.09
N PRO A 110 -14.73 8.09 -13.35
CA PRO A 110 -14.78 7.86 -11.92
C PRO A 110 -14.82 6.36 -11.61
N VAL A 111 -14.26 5.98 -10.47
CA VAL A 111 -14.37 4.63 -9.92
C VAL A 111 -15.56 4.62 -8.96
N LEU A 112 -16.48 3.67 -9.13
CA LEU A 112 -17.59 3.45 -8.20
C LEU A 112 -17.19 2.36 -7.20
N PHE A 113 -17.40 2.64 -5.92
CA PHE A 113 -17.21 1.68 -4.83
C PHE A 113 -18.52 1.49 -4.08
N ILE A 114 -18.87 0.24 -3.78
CA ILE A 114 -20.04 -0.14 -2.98
C ILE A 114 -19.52 -0.98 -1.83
N GLY A 115 -19.68 -0.49 -0.61
CA GLY A 115 -19.20 -1.19 0.58
C GLY A 115 -19.22 -0.32 1.82
N SER A 116 -18.54 -0.80 2.86
CA SER A 116 -18.30 0.00 4.07
C SER A 116 -17.16 1.00 3.82
N ILE A 117 -17.26 2.20 4.39
CA ILE A 117 -16.16 3.18 4.31
C ILE A 117 -14.90 2.63 5.00
N TYR A 118 -15.06 1.85 6.06
CA TYR A 118 -13.95 1.26 6.81
C TYR A 118 -13.16 0.24 5.97
N GLU A 119 -13.84 -0.54 5.13
CA GLU A 119 -13.20 -1.47 4.19
C GLU A 119 -12.39 -0.69 3.15
N LEU A 120 -12.97 0.38 2.59
CA LEU A 120 -12.27 1.22 1.62
C LEU A 120 -10.99 1.84 2.20
N VAL A 121 -11.03 2.34 3.43
CA VAL A 121 -9.84 2.93 4.08
C VAL A 121 -8.75 1.88 4.31
N ASN A 122 -9.13 0.63 4.58
CA ASN A 122 -8.17 -0.45 4.81
C ASN A 122 -7.57 -1.00 3.49
N ASP A 123 -8.33 -0.94 2.39
CA ASP A 123 -7.93 -1.51 1.11
C ASP A 123 -7.23 -0.49 0.17
N VAL A 124 -7.29 0.80 0.49
CA VAL A 124 -6.68 1.86 -0.32
C VAL A 124 -5.35 2.31 0.28
N GLU A 125 -4.26 2.04 -0.43
CA GLU A 125 -2.95 2.62 -0.15
C GLU A 125 -2.74 3.89 -0.99
N ILE A 126 -2.56 5.03 -0.32
CA ILE A 126 -2.21 6.29 -0.98
C ILE A 126 -0.68 6.39 -1.00
N SER A 127 -0.10 6.47 -2.19
CA SER A 127 1.32 6.79 -2.34
C SER A 127 1.57 8.26 -1.98
N GLU A 128 2.48 8.52 -1.04
CA GLU A 128 2.87 9.89 -0.62
C GLU A 128 3.71 10.63 -1.68
N LEU A 129 4.06 9.95 -2.78
CA LEU A 129 4.97 10.46 -3.79
C LEU A 129 4.21 11.32 -4.81
N VAL A 130 4.15 12.61 -4.54
CA VAL A 130 3.57 13.60 -5.47
C VAL A 130 4.70 14.33 -6.22
N PRO A 131 4.72 14.31 -7.57
CA PRO A 131 5.74 15.03 -8.33
C PRO A 131 5.58 16.54 -8.14
N ARG A 132 6.50 17.15 -7.37
CA ARG A 132 6.52 18.59 -7.11
C ARG A 132 6.99 19.42 -8.31
N PHE A 133 7.72 18.78 -9.21
CA PHE A 133 8.26 19.39 -10.42
C PHE A 133 7.80 18.61 -11.65
N SER A 134 7.17 19.30 -12.61
CA SER A 134 6.62 18.66 -13.82
C SER A 134 7.69 18.05 -14.75
N PHE A 135 8.97 18.35 -14.55
CA PHE A 135 10.07 17.78 -15.33
C PHE A 135 10.62 16.48 -14.73
N VAL A 136 10.36 16.20 -13.45
CA VAL A 136 10.81 14.96 -12.81
C VAL A 136 9.80 13.87 -13.15
N PRO A 137 10.21 12.81 -13.84
CA PRO A 137 9.28 11.76 -14.19
C PRO A 137 8.89 10.98 -12.92
N SER A 138 7.60 10.61 -12.83
CA SER A 138 7.00 9.98 -11.66
C SER A 138 7.64 8.65 -11.25
N TRP A 139 8.40 7.99 -12.13
CA TRP A 139 9.10 6.74 -11.86
C TRP A 139 10.43 6.93 -11.13
N LEU A 140 11.03 8.13 -11.21
CA LEU A 140 12.36 8.40 -10.66
C LEU A 140 12.45 8.24 -9.14
N PRO A 141 11.53 8.77 -8.32
CA PRO A 141 11.62 8.59 -6.88
C PRO A 141 11.34 7.13 -6.47
N PHE A 142 10.47 6.42 -7.19
CA PHE A 142 10.23 4.99 -6.99
C PHE A 142 11.50 4.16 -7.26
N VAL A 143 12.18 4.42 -8.38
CA VAL A 143 13.44 3.72 -8.71
C VAL A 143 14.55 4.10 -7.74
N GLY A 144 14.66 5.37 -7.33
CA GLY A 144 15.66 5.80 -6.35
C GLY A 144 15.47 5.13 -4.98
N GLU A 145 14.23 5.06 -4.50
CA GLU A 145 13.89 4.35 -3.26
C GLU A 145 14.26 2.86 -3.36
N LEU A 146 13.88 2.22 -4.46
CA LEU A 146 14.15 0.81 -4.65
C LEU A 146 15.65 0.53 -4.77
N PHE A 147 16.35 1.33 -5.57
CA PHE A 147 17.79 1.23 -5.78
C PHE A 147 18.57 1.43 -4.49
N SER A 148 18.24 2.45 -3.70
CA SER A 148 18.88 2.69 -2.40
C SER A 148 18.64 1.54 -1.41
N LYS A 149 17.42 1.00 -1.32
CA LYS A 149 17.11 -0.18 -0.51
C LYS A 149 17.97 -1.38 -0.91
N TYR A 150 18.10 -1.63 -2.22
CA TYR A 150 18.93 -2.71 -2.73
C TYR A 150 20.42 -2.47 -2.48
N LEU A 151 20.93 -1.25 -2.69
CA LEU A 151 22.33 -0.92 -2.40
C LEU A 151 22.67 -1.11 -0.92
N VAL A 152 21.83 -0.62 -0.01
CA VAL A 152 22.04 -0.78 1.42
C VAL A 152 22.03 -2.26 1.80
N THR A 153 21.04 -3.01 1.31
CA THR A 153 20.94 -4.45 1.60
C THR A 153 22.13 -5.22 1.04
N PHE A 154 22.47 -5.00 -0.24
CA PHE A 154 23.58 -5.66 -0.90
C PHE A 154 24.92 -5.33 -0.27
N SER A 155 25.18 -4.04 0.00
CA SER A 155 26.39 -3.60 0.68
C SER A 155 26.50 -4.19 2.09
N SER A 156 25.39 -4.26 2.83
CA SER A 156 25.38 -4.87 4.16
C SER A 156 25.66 -6.37 4.10
N ALA A 157 25.12 -7.08 3.11
CA ALA A 157 25.37 -8.50 2.90
C ALA A 157 26.85 -8.76 2.56
N MET A 158 27.43 -7.98 1.65
CA MET A 158 28.85 -8.08 1.29
C MET A 158 29.77 -7.74 2.47
N ALA A 159 29.42 -6.72 3.26
CA ALA A 159 30.18 -6.37 4.47
C ALA A 159 30.16 -7.51 5.50
N LEU A 160 28.99 -8.13 5.73
CA LEU A 160 28.87 -9.28 6.61
C LEU A 160 29.66 -10.47 6.09
N LEU A 161 29.56 -10.79 4.78
CA LEU A 161 30.34 -11.85 4.17
C LEU A 161 31.84 -11.66 4.40
N ASN A 162 32.35 -10.46 4.14
CA ASN A 162 33.77 -10.13 4.36
C ASN A 162 34.19 -10.23 5.82
N ALA A 163 33.29 -10.02 6.78
CA ALA A 163 33.56 -10.14 8.21
C ALA A 163 33.55 -11.60 8.73
N VAL A 164 33.00 -12.56 7.98
CA VAL A 164 32.92 -13.97 8.41
C VAL A 164 34.32 -14.61 8.45
N PRO A 165 34.67 -15.37 9.51
CA PRO A 165 35.92 -16.13 9.58
C PRO A 165 35.91 -17.32 8.61
N CYS A 166 36.22 -17.05 7.35
CA CYS A 166 36.32 -18.04 6.28
C CYS A 166 37.68 -17.91 5.59
N TYR A 167 38.20 -19.03 5.07
CA TYR A 167 39.39 -18.99 4.22
C TYR A 167 39.10 -18.19 2.94
N GLY A 168 40.02 -17.29 2.58
CA GLY A 168 39.94 -16.49 1.36
C GLY A 168 39.11 -15.20 1.47
N LEU A 169 38.58 -14.87 2.66
CA LEU A 169 37.90 -13.59 2.93
C LEU A 169 38.68 -12.77 3.98
N ASP A 170 38.39 -11.47 4.06
CA ASP A 170 39.05 -10.52 4.98
C ASP A 170 38.91 -10.91 6.46
N GLY A 171 37.85 -11.66 6.81
CA GLY A 171 37.60 -12.18 8.15
C GLY A 171 38.71 -13.10 8.68
N GLN A 172 39.52 -13.71 7.80
CA GLN A 172 40.65 -14.55 8.22
C GLN A 172 41.71 -13.74 9.00
N LEU A 173 42.07 -12.56 8.49
CA LEU A 173 43.03 -11.68 9.15
C LEU A 173 42.42 -11.03 10.39
N MET A 174 41.14 -10.62 10.30
CA MET A 174 40.43 -10.04 11.44
C MET A 174 40.41 -10.99 12.64
N VAL A 175 40.01 -12.25 12.44
CA VAL A 175 39.93 -13.22 13.54
C VAL A 175 41.30 -13.60 14.08
N SER A 176 42.32 -13.72 13.23
CA SER A 176 43.69 -13.95 13.69
C SER A 176 44.15 -12.84 14.64
N THR A 177 43.91 -11.58 14.28
CA THR A 177 44.27 -10.40 15.08
C THR A 177 43.47 -10.32 16.39
N ILE A 178 42.16 -10.58 16.34
CA ILE A 178 41.29 -10.61 17.52
C ILE A 178 41.76 -11.69 18.50
N ILE A 179 42.06 -12.90 18.01
CA ILE A 179 42.52 -14.00 18.88
C ILE A 179 43.88 -13.67 19.51
N GLU A 180 44.79 -13.06 18.75
CA GLU A 180 46.10 -12.65 19.27
C GLU A 180 45.98 -11.58 20.35
N SER A 181 45.09 -10.61 20.17
CA SER A 181 44.83 -9.54 21.13
C SER A 181 44.12 -10.03 22.40
N PHE A 182 42.97 -10.71 22.25
CA PHE A 182 42.13 -11.13 23.38
C PHE A 182 42.72 -12.32 24.15
N PHE A 183 43.34 -13.28 23.46
CA PHE A 183 43.91 -14.48 24.09
C PHE A 183 45.42 -14.38 24.26
N SER A 184 45.96 -13.16 24.43
CA SER A 184 47.39 -12.86 24.61
C SER A 184 48.08 -13.61 25.75
N LYS A 185 47.32 -14.20 26.68
CA LYS A 185 47.82 -15.03 27.80
C LYS A 185 47.86 -16.54 27.52
N TRP A 186 47.24 -17.02 26.44
CA TRP A 186 47.19 -18.46 26.14
C TRP A 186 48.44 -18.94 25.41
N ALA A 187 48.77 -20.24 25.54
CA ALA A 187 49.85 -20.85 24.78
C ALA A 187 49.65 -20.67 23.25
N PRO A 188 50.72 -20.41 22.48
CA PRO A 188 50.63 -20.13 21.04
C PRO A 188 49.97 -21.28 20.26
N SER A 189 50.23 -22.53 20.65
CA SER A 189 49.64 -23.71 20.03
C SER A 189 48.12 -23.77 20.20
N ARG A 190 47.58 -23.29 21.32
CA ARG A 190 46.14 -23.27 21.59
C ARG A 190 45.43 -22.18 20.78
N ARG A 191 46.07 -21.01 20.59
CA ARG A 191 45.54 -19.94 19.74
C ARG A 191 45.47 -20.35 18.28
N ARG A 192 46.52 -20.99 17.77
CA ARG A 192 46.54 -21.51 16.39
C ARG A 192 45.43 -22.54 16.17
N LYS A 193 45.26 -23.49 17.09
CA LYS A 193 44.15 -24.46 17.02
C LYS A 193 42.79 -23.77 17.02
N LEU A 194 42.57 -22.77 17.87
CA LEU A 194 41.31 -22.03 17.93
C LEU A 194 41.04 -21.26 16.63
N ASN A 195 42.06 -20.58 16.10
CA ASN A 195 41.95 -19.87 14.82
C ASN A 195 41.59 -20.83 13.68
N THR A 196 42.33 -21.94 13.53
CA THR A 196 42.04 -22.96 12.51
C THR A 196 40.65 -23.57 12.66
N LEU A 197 40.19 -23.82 13.89
CA LEU A 197 38.83 -24.33 14.15
C LEU A 197 37.75 -23.31 13.75
N LEU A 198 37.93 -22.03 14.09
CA LEU A 198 36.98 -20.97 13.71
C LEU A 198 36.90 -20.81 12.19
N LEU A 199 38.04 -20.81 11.50
CA LEU A 199 38.12 -20.70 10.04
C LEU A 199 37.48 -21.90 9.34
N HIS A 200 37.74 -23.12 9.83
CA HIS A 200 37.10 -24.32 9.28
C HIS A 200 35.60 -24.31 9.50
N TYR A 201 35.15 -23.92 10.69
CA TYR A 201 33.73 -23.85 11.01
C TYR A 201 33.01 -22.82 10.13
N GLY A 202 33.56 -21.61 9.97
CA GLY A 202 32.99 -20.58 9.12
C GLY A 202 32.97 -20.96 7.64
N THR A 203 34.06 -21.57 7.15
CA THR A 203 34.12 -22.06 5.76
C THR A 203 33.12 -23.18 5.50
N PHE A 204 32.97 -24.12 6.45
CA PHE A 204 32.01 -25.22 6.35
C PHE A 204 30.57 -24.69 6.33
N LEU A 205 30.22 -23.79 7.26
CA LEU A 205 28.90 -23.18 7.31
C LEU A 205 28.58 -22.42 6.03
N LEU A 206 29.51 -21.58 5.55
CA LEU A 206 29.29 -20.80 4.33
C LEU A 206 29.09 -21.72 3.12
N SER A 207 29.98 -22.70 2.94
CA SER A 207 29.90 -23.67 1.86
C SER A 207 28.58 -24.44 1.89
N PHE A 208 28.18 -24.97 3.05
CA PHE A 208 26.94 -25.71 3.20
C PHE A 208 25.70 -24.86 2.88
N ASN A 209 25.67 -23.61 3.35
CA ASN A 209 24.56 -22.69 3.04
C ASN A 209 24.49 -22.32 1.55
N VAL A 210 25.65 -22.06 0.92
CA VAL A 210 25.72 -21.78 -0.53
C VAL A 210 25.25 -23.00 -1.33
N ILE A 211 25.69 -24.20 -0.97
CA ILE A 211 25.26 -25.45 -1.62
C ILE A 211 23.74 -25.63 -1.49
N ILE A 212 23.17 -25.48 -0.30
CA ILE A 212 21.71 -25.55 -0.09
C ILE A 212 20.98 -24.49 -0.92
N GLY A 213 21.49 -23.26 -0.94
CA GLY A 213 20.90 -22.15 -1.69
C GLY A 213 20.86 -22.46 -3.19
N ILE A 214 21.97 -22.95 -3.73
CA ILE A 214 22.09 -23.43 -5.12
C ILE A 214 21.08 -24.55 -5.36
N PHE A 215 21.11 -25.63 -4.58
CA PHE A 215 20.17 -26.75 -4.76
C PHE A 215 18.72 -26.30 -4.73
N ARG A 216 18.34 -25.46 -3.75
CA ARG A 216 16.97 -24.93 -3.65
C ARG A 216 16.59 -24.07 -4.86
N SER A 217 17.52 -23.32 -5.43
CA SER A 217 17.30 -22.54 -6.66
C SER A 217 17.16 -23.42 -7.89
N PHE A 218 17.85 -24.56 -7.95
CA PHE A 218 17.79 -25.49 -9.08
C PHE A 218 16.57 -26.43 -9.03
N VAL A 219 16.04 -26.77 -7.86
CA VAL A 219 14.84 -27.61 -7.71
C VAL A 219 13.63 -27.16 -8.54
N PRO A 220 13.21 -25.87 -8.53
CA PRO A 220 12.10 -25.42 -9.39
C PRO A 220 12.46 -25.48 -10.88
N PHE A 221 13.71 -25.16 -11.25
CA PHE A 221 14.18 -25.23 -12.64
C PHE A 221 14.11 -26.66 -13.22
N PHE A 222 14.47 -27.68 -12.44
CA PHE A 222 14.34 -29.08 -12.86
C PHE A 222 12.89 -29.57 -12.91
N LYS A 223 12.00 -29.00 -12.09
CA LYS A 223 10.57 -29.36 -12.09
C LYS A 223 9.86 -28.87 -13.37
N GLU A 224 10.35 -27.80 -13.97
CA GLU A 224 9.82 -27.20 -15.20
C GLU A 224 10.35 -27.87 -16.48
N PHE A 225 11.46 -28.63 -16.39
CA PHE A 225 12.04 -29.37 -17.51
C PHE A 225 11.55 -30.82 -17.64
N TYR A 226 10.83 -31.35 -16.65
CA TYR A 226 10.38 -32.75 -16.59
C TYR A 226 8.89 -32.93 -16.95
N PHE A 227 8.23 -31.90 -17.48
CA PHE A 227 6.87 -31.89 -18.00
C PHE A 227 6.85 -31.23 -19.38
#